data_AF-A0A1Q8L3X3-F1
#
_entry.id   AF-A0A1Q8L3X3-F1
#
_cell.length_a   1.000
_cell.length_b   1.000
_cell.length_c   1.000
_cell.angle_alpha   90.00
_cell.angle_beta   90.00
_cell.angle_gamma   90.00
#
_symmetry.space_group_name_H-M   'P 1'
#
loop_
_entity.id
_entity.type
_entity.pdbx_description
1 polymer ?
#
loop_
_entity_poly.entity_id
_entity_poly.type
_entity_poly.pdbx_seq_one_letter_code
_entity_poly.pdbx_strand_id
1 'polypeptide(L)'
;MQTDATRSALASFTGPDRDWTVGELAEFITVGGRGPVVVGSGVTVADELERWADEADLDGFNLAYAVTPGTMADVVTHVVPELRRRGRMPAPADAGGPTLRERYGTGDGARLAKDHPGAAHRTR
;
A
#
# COMPACT_ATOMS: atom_id res chain seq x y z
N MET A 1 17.24 26.58 -10.55
CA MET A 1 17.80 25.23 -10.75
C MET A 1 16.67 24.33 -11.24
N GLN A 2 16.51 24.19 -12.57
CA GLN A 2 15.56 23.25 -13.17
C GLN A 2 16.33 21.98 -13.53
N THR A 3 15.89 20.82 -13.05
CA THR A 3 16.50 19.52 -13.35
C THR A 3 15.48 18.62 -14.03
N ASP A 4 15.95 17.65 -14.82
CA ASP A 4 15.07 16.69 -15.51
C ASP A 4 14.24 15.83 -14.55
N ALA A 5 14.73 15.65 -13.33
CA ALA A 5 13.99 14.99 -12.25
C ALA A 5 12.72 15.77 -11.86
N THR A 6 12.79 17.12 -11.78
CA THR A 6 11.63 17.95 -11.47
C THR A 6 10.62 17.94 -12.62
N ARG A 7 11.07 17.92 -13.87
CA ARG A 7 10.18 17.85 -15.05
C ARG A 7 9.47 16.49 -15.13
N SER A 8 10.20 15.40 -14.90
CA SER A 8 9.64 14.04 -14.91
C SER A 8 8.61 13.83 -13.78
N ALA A 9 8.88 14.39 -12.60
CA ALA A 9 7.93 14.39 -11.49
C ALA A 9 6.64 15.13 -11.83
N LEU A 10 6.73 16.30 -12.47
CA LEU A 10 5.55 17.07 -12.88
C LEU A 10 4.71 16.30 -13.90
N ALA A 11 5.37 15.71 -14.90
CA ALA A 11 4.71 14.94 -15.95
C ALA A 11 3.93 13.72 -15.42
N SER A 12 4.32 13.13 -14.28
CA SER A 12 3.54 12.04 -13.67
C SER A 12 2.21 12.47 -13.06
N PHE A 13 1.97 13.77 -12.89
CA PHE A 13 0.74 14.32 -12.31
C PHE A 13 -0.13 15.09 -13.30
N THR A 14 0.46 15.55 -14.40
CA THR A 14 -0.21 16.36 -15.41
C THR A 14 -0.45 15.52 -16.65
N GLY A 15 -1.71 15.25 -16.99
CA GLY A 15 -2.09 14.67 -18.29
C GLY A 15 -2.06 15.72 -19.41
N PRO A 16 -2.03 15.32 -20.69
CA PRO A 16 -2.07 16.25 -21.82
C PRO A 16 -3.41 17.00 -21.94
N ASP A 17 -4.44 16.52 -21.23
CA ASP A 17 -5.82 16.97 -21.39
C ASP A 17 -6.16 18.24 -20.60
N ARG A 18 -5.22 18.77 -19.82
CA ARG A 18 -5.40 19.99 -19.03
C ARG A 18 -4.07 20.70 -18.75
N ASP A 19 -4.06 22.03 -18.87
CA ASP A 19 -2.98 22.87 -18.34
C ASP A 19 -3.13 23.03 -16.81
N TRP A 20 -2.09 22.65 -16.08
CA TRP A 20 -2.05 22.75 -14.61
C TRP A 20 -1.22 23.94 -14.17
N THR A 21 -1.75 24.74 -13.25
CA THR A 21 -0.95 25.68 -12.48
C THR A 21 -0.20 24.96 -11.35
N VAL A 22 0.89 25.56 -10.88
CA VAL A 22 1.64 25.03 -9.72
C VAL A 22 0.75 24.96 -8.46
N GLY A 23 -0.18 25.90 -8.29
CA GLY A 23 -1.11 25.93 -7.17
C GLY A 23 -2.08 24.74 -7.19
N GLU A 24 -2.73 24.49 -8.33
CA GLU A 24 -3.66 23.35 -8.49
C GLU A 24 -2.95 22.01 -8.29
N LEU A 25 -1.73 21.89 -8.80
CA LEU A 25 -0.94 20.68 -8.58
C LEU A 25 -0.59 20.50 -7.11
N ALA A 26 -0.18 21.57 -6.42
CA ALA A 26 0.14 21.52 -5.00
C ALA A 26 -1.09 21.09 -4.19
N GLU A 27 -2.27 21.63 -4.46
CA GLU A 27 -3.52 21.23 -3.82
C GLU A 27 -3.85 19.76 -4.08
N PHE A 28 -3.70 19.30 -5.32
CA PHE A 28 -3.99 17.92 -5.69
C PHE A 28 -3.09 16.91 -4.96
N ILE A 29 -1.78 17.16 -4.90
CA ILE A 29 -0.83 16.23 -4.27
C ILE A 29 -0.72 16.37 -2.76
N THR A 30 -1.43 17.34 -2.16
CA THR A 30 -1.33 17.64 -0.72
C THR A 30 -1.67 16.42 0.13
N VAL A 31 -2.66 15.63 -0.27
CA VAL A 31 -3.02 14.36 0.38
C VAL A 31 -2.72 13.22 -0.60
N GLY A 32 -2.01 12.20 -0.13
CA GLY A 32 -1.63 11.03 -0.96
C GLY A 32 -0.33 11.21 -1.75
N GLY A 33 0.14 12.45 -1.97
CA GLY A 33 1.38 12.72 -2.69
C GLY A 33 1.30 12.19 -4.12
N ARG A 34 1.99 11.07 -4.39
CA ARG A 34 2.00 10.37 -5.69
C ARG A 34 1.04 9.18 -5.74
N GLY A 35 0.52 8.75 -4.59
CA GLY A 35 -0.33 7.57 -4.47
C GLY A 35 -1.80 7.93 -4.74
N PRO A 36 -2.62 6.94 -5.13
CA PRO A 36 -4.05 7.13 -5.22
C PRO A 36 -4.65 7.44 -3.85
N VAL A 37 -5.69 8.26 -3.83
CA VAL A 37 -6.48 8.56 -2.63
C VAL A 37 -7.88 7.98 -2.82
N VAL A 38 -8.32 7.15 -1.89
CA VAL A 38 -9.67 6.59 -1.86
C VAL A 38 -10.44 7.24 -0.73
N VAL A 39 -11.63 7.78 -1.02
CA VAL A 39 -12.50 8.42 -0.04
C VAL A 39 -13.88 7.79 -0.13
N GLY A 40 -14.40 7.31 1.00
CA GLY A 40 -15.71 6.70 1.05
C GLY A 40 -15.95 5.94 2.36
N SER A 41 -16.97 5.09 2.36
CA SER A 41 -17.26 4.18 3.47
C SER A 41 -16.22 3.06 3.57
N GLY A 42 -16.21 2.32 4.69
CA GLY A 42 -15.38 1.11 4.83
C GLY A 42 -15.59 0.09 3.71
N VAL A 43 -16.84 -0.06 3.23
CA VAL A 43 -17.20 -0.90 2.08
C VAL A 43 -16.56 -0.37 0.80
N THR A 44 -16.72 0.93 0.52
CA THR A 44 -16.16 1.59 -0.67
C THR A 44 -14.64 1.45 -0.74
N VAL A 45 -13.95 1.65 0.39
CA VAL A 45 -12.49 1.48 0.45
C VAL A 45 -12.11 0.01 0.25
N ALA A 46 -12.82 -0.93 0.88
CA ALA A 46 -12.56 -2.36 0.71
C ALA A 46 -12.79 -2.82 -0.74
N ASP A 47 -13.81 -2.31 -1.43
CA ASP A 47 -14.08 -2.58 -2.85
C ASP A 47 -12.90 -2.17 -3.72
N GLU A 48 -12.35 -0.96 -3.53
CA GLU A 48 -11.20 -0.48 -4.31
C GLU A 48 -9.91 -1.25 -4.00
N LEU A 49 -9.67 -1.59 -2.73
CA LEU A 49 -8.51 -2.40 -2.35
C LEU A 49 -8.58 -3.81 -2.95
N GLU A 50 -9.76 -4.44 -2.95
CA GLU A 50 -9.95 -5.74 -3.62
C GLU A 50 -9.77 -5.63 -5.13
N ARG A 51 -10.36 -4.60 -5.75
CA ARG A 51 -10.21 -4.37 -7.19
C ARG A 51 -8.73 -4.23 -7.57
N TRP A 52 -7.96 -3.43 -6.84
CA TRP A 52 -6.53 -3.30 -7.10
C TRP A 52 -5.76 -4.60 -6.87
N ALA A 53 -6.08 -5.34 -5.81
CA ALA A 53 -5.43 -6.62 -5.54
C ALA A 53 -5.69 -7.64 -6.65
N ASP A 54 -6.95 -7.75 -7.10
CA ASP A 54 -7.35 -8.73 -8.11
C ASP A 54 -6.90 -8.34 -9.52
N GLU A 55 -6.98 -7.06 -9.88
CA GLU A 55 -6.62 -6.60 -11.24
C GLU A 55 -5.11 -6.46 -11.44
N ALA A 56 -4.37 -6.10 -10.40
CA ALA A 56 -2.93 -5.83 -10.48
C ALA A 56 -2.06 -6.87 -9.75
N ASP A 57 -2.66 -7.97 -9.26
CA ASP A 57 -1.97 -9.07 -8.57
C ASP A 57 -1.13 -8.58 -7.39
N LEU A 58 -1.76 -7.80 -6.49
CA LEU A 58 -1.09 -7.21 -5.33
C LEU A 58 -1.29 -8.08 -4.07
N ASP A 59 -0.20 -8.36 -3.37
CA ASP A 59 -0.24 -9.10 -2.09
C ASP A 59 -0.64 -8.24 -0.89
N GLY A 60 -0.62 -6.91 -1.03
CA GLY A 60 -0.93 -5.99 0.06
C GLY A 60 -0.61 -4.53 -0.23
N PHE A 61 -0.86 -3.69 0.78
CA PHE A 61 -0.80 -2.24 0.65
C PHE A 61 0.05 -1.59 1.75
N ASN A 62 0.83 -0.58 1.36
CA ASN A 62 1.43 0.36 2.29
C ASN A 62 0.48 1.57 2.42
N LEU A 63 -0.23 1.66 3.55
CA LEU A 63 -1.18 2.74 3.78
C LEU A 63 -0.47 4.00 4.30
N ALA A 64 -0.62 5.10 3.58
CA ALA A 64 -0.23 6.43 4.06
C ALA A 64 -1.36 7.05 4.91
N TYR A 65 -1.02 8.00 5.78
CA TYR A 65 -1.99 8.73 6.58
C TYR A 65 -2.15 10.18 6.10
N ALA A 66 -3.38 10.69 6.17
CA ALA A 66 -3.63 12.12 6.04
C ALA A 66 -3.50 12.82 7.41
N VAL A 67 -3.99 12.17 8.47
CA VAL A 67 -3.92 12.65 9.85
C VAL A 67 -3.47 11.50 10.75
N THR A 68 -2.50 11.75 11.63
CA THR A 68 -2.01 10.74 12.59
C THR A 68 -2.46 11.06 14.02
N PRO A 69 -2.97 10.08 14.79
CA PRO A 69 -3.18 8.66 14.43
C PRO A 69 -4.51 8.37 13.71
N GLY A 70 -5.35 9.40 13.49
CA GLY A 70 -6.74 9.26 13.05
C GLY A 70 -6.98 8.36 11.83
N THR A 71 -6.21 8.54 10.75
CA THR A 71 -6.39 7.72 9.52
C THR A 71 -6.24 6.22 9.80
N MET A 72 -5.29 5.83 10.64
CA MET A 72 -5.09 4.41 10.97
C MET A 72 -6.19 3.89 11.89
N ALA A 73 -6.70 4.72 12.81
CA ALA A 73 -7.84 4.36 13.64
C ALA A 73 -9.11 4.12 12.80
N ASP A 74 -9.36 4.96 11.80
CA ASP A 74 -10.50 4.81 10.89
C ASP A 74 -10.39 3.55 10.03
N VAL A 75 -9.19 3.24 9.50
CA VAL A 75 -8.95 1.99 8.76
C VAL A 75 -9.24 0.77 9.62
N VAL A 76 -8.75 0.74 10.87
CA VAL A 76 -9.00 -0.37 11.80
C VAL A 76 -10.48 -0.49 12.14
N THR A 77 -11.18 0.64 12.29
CA THR A 77 -12.60 0.66 12.70
C THR A 77 -13.53 0.28 11.56
N HIS A 78 -13.27 0.76 10.35
CA HIS A 78 -14.23 0.70 9.24
C HIS A 78 -13.81 -0.23 8.10
N VAL A 79 -12.53 -0.38 7.81
CA VAL A 79 -12.05 -1.12 6.63
C VAL A 79 -11.65 -2.56 6.99
N VAL A 80 -10.90 -2.73 8.08
CA VAL A 80 -10.43 -4.06 8.54
C VAL A 80 -11.58 -5.05 8.75
N PRO A 81 -12.71 -4.69 9.38
CA PRO A 81 -13.83 -5.62 9.54
C PRO A 81 -14.41 -6.08 8.19
N GLU A 82 -14.46 -5.20 7.19
CA GLU A 82 -14.95 -5.57 5.86
C GLU A 82 -13.99 -6.49 5.12
N LEU A 83 -12.70 -6.18 5.12
CA LEU A 83 -11.69 -7.06 4.50
C LEU A 83 -11.68 -8.45 5.15
N ARG A 84 -11.88 -8.54 6.47
CA ARG A 84 -12.03 -9.82 7.18
C ARG A 84 -13.32 -10.55 6.80
N ARG A 85 -14.45 -9.85 6.75
CA ARG A 85 -15.75 -10.43 6.34
C ARG A 85 -15.68 -11.04 4.94
N ARG A 86 -14.89 -10.44 4.05
CA ARG A 86 -14.67 -10.91 2.68
C ARG A 86 -13.58 -11.97 2.54
N GLY A 87 -12.90 -12.33 3.63
CA GLY A 87 -11.80 -13.31 3.60
C GLY A 87 -10.50 -12.80 3.00
N ARG A 88 -10.34 -11.49 2.81
CA ARG A 88 -9.11 -10.85 2.26
C ARG A 88 -8.05 -10.58 3.29
N MET A 89 -8.42 -10.54 4.56
CA MET A 89 -7.48 -10.35 5.66
C MET A 89 -7.68 -11.45 6.70
N PRO A 90 -6.65 -12.22 7.05
CA PRO A 90 -6.75 -13.24 8.08
C PRO A 90 -7.00 -12.60 9.46
N ALA A 91 -7.67 -13.33 10.35
CA ALA A 91 -7.72 -12.95 11.75
C ALA A 91 -6.31 -13.10 12.37
N PRO A 92 -5.98 -12.36 13.44
CA PRO A 92 -4.65 -12.44 14.05
C PRO A 92 -4.23 -13.85 14.50
N ALA A 93 -5.19 -14.70 14.88
CA ALA A 93 -4.95 -16.08 15.26
C ALA A 93 -4.53 -16.98 14.08
N ASP A 94 -4.88 -16.58 12.85
CA ASP A 94 -4.65 -17.35 11.62
C ASP A 94 -3.46 -16.82 10.81
N ALA A 95 -2.78 -15.77 11.31
CA ALA A 95 -1.80 -14.99 10.55
C ALA A 95 -0.41 -15.67 10.40
N GLY A 96 -0.32 -17.00 10.44
CA GLY A 96 0.92 -17.76 10.30
C GLY A 96 1.77 -17.81 11.57
N GLY A 97 3.09 -18.01 11.41
CA GLY A 97 4.04 -18.21 12.52
C GLY A 97 4.35 -16.94 13.34
N PRO A 98 5.16 -17.08 14.40
CA PRO A 98 5.47 -15.98 15.32
C PRO A 98 6.33 -14.87 14.71
N THR A 99 7.08 -15.13 13.64
CA THR A 99 7.94 -14.13 13.00
C THR A 99 7.28 -13.50 11.77
N LEU A 100 7.65 -12.26 11.45
CA LEU A 100 7.11 -11.55 10.29
C LEU A 100 7.30 -12.32 8.97
N ARG A 101 8.42 -13.02 8.80
CA ARG A 101 8.69 -13.82 7.61
C ARG A 101 7.72 -15.00 7.47
N GLU A 102 7.39 -15.65 8.58
CA GLU A 102 6.40 -16.73 8.59
C GLU A 102 5.00 -16.20 8.29
N ARG A 103 4.66 -15.00 8.78
CA ARG A 103 3.37 -14.36 8.48
C ARG A 103 3.21 -14.00 7.01
N TYR A 104 4.30 -13.59 6.35
CA TYR A 104 4.30 -13.33 4.91
C TYR A 104 4.44 -14.59 4.05
N GLY A 105 4.77 -15.75 4.63
CA GLY A 105 4.93 -17.00 3.88
C GLY A 105 6.11 -17.00 2.89
N THR A 106 7.06 -16.06 3.00
CA THR A 106 8.15 -15.86 2.02
C THR A 106 9.46 -16.60 2.36
N GLY A 107 9.47 -17.41 3.44
CA GLY A 107 10.67 -18.00 4.00
C GLY A 107 10.65 -19.53 4.13
N ASP A 108 11.78 -20.08 4.55
CA ASP A 108 11.89 -21.43 5.11
C ASP A 108 11.69 -21.31 6.63
N GLY A 109 10.42 -21.14 7.03
CA GLY A 109 10.02 -20.73 8.37
C GLY A 109 10.53 -19.33 8.71
N ALA A 110 11.16 -19.17 9.88
CA ALA A 110 11.73 -17.90 10.32
C ALA A 110 12.95 -17.43 9.50
N ARG A 111 13.53 -18.28 8.64
CA ARG A 111 14.73 -17.97 7.84
C ARG A 111 14.37 -17.70 6.38
N LEU A 112 15.29 -17.09 5.64
CA LEU A 112 15.14 -16.83 4.19
C LEU A 112 14.76 -18.12 3.43
N ALA A 113 14.06 -18.02 2.32
CA ALA A 113 13.86 -19.17 1.42
C ALA A 113 15.21 -19.69 0.89
N LYS A 114 15.25 -20.94 0.40
CA LYS A 114 16.50 -21.60 -0.04
C LYS A 114 17.09 -20.99 -1.31
N ASP A 115 16.24 -20.42 -2.15
CA ASP A 115 16.55 -19.72 -3.39
C ASP A 115 16.92 -18.24 -3.19
N HIS A 116 16.73 -17.70 -1.99
CA HIS A 116 17.12 -16.33 -1.67
C HIS A 116 18.66 -16.21 -1.63
N PRO A 117 19.30 -15.21 -2.27
CA PRO A 117 20.76 -15.08 -2.33
C PRO A 117 21.46 -15.13 -0.96
N GLY A 118 20.87 -14.48 0.04
CA GLY A 118 21.36 -14.51 1.42
C GLY A 118 21.40 -15.91 2.07
N ALA A 119 20.68 -16.90 1.55
CA ALA A 119 20.73 -18.27 2.07
C ALA A 119 22.09 -18.96 1.80
N ALA A 120 22.81 -18.56 0.75
CA ALA A 120 24.14 -19.10 0.42
C ALA A 120 25.23 -18.72 1.45
N HIS A 121 24.99 -17.69 2.26
CA HIS A 121 25.95 -17.18 3.24
C HIS A 121 25.66 -17.66 4.67
N ARG A 122 24.82 -18.69 4.85
CA ARG A 122 24.56 -19.29 6.16
C ARG A 122 25.80 -20.07 6.62
N THR A 123 26.56 -19.48 7.53
CA THR A 123 27.57 -20.23 8.28
C THR A 123 26.89 -21.18 9.24
N ARG A 124 27.45 -22.38 9.37
CA ARG A 124 26.96 -23.41 10.28
C ARG A 124 27.15 -23.00 11.74
#